data_AF-A0A2V6Y7K1-F1
#
_entry.id   AF-A0A2V6Y7K1-F1
#
_cell.length_a   1.000
_cell.length_b   1.000
_cell.length_c   1.000
_cell.angle_alpha   90.00
_cell.angle_beta   90.00
_cell.angle_gamma   90.00
#
_symmetry.space_group_name_H-M   'P 1'
#
loop_
_entity.id
_entity.type
_entity.pdbx_description
1 polymer ?
#
loop_
_entity_poly.entity_id
_entity_poly.type
_entity_poly.pdbx_seq_one_letter_code
_entity_poly.pdbx_strand_id
1 'polypeptide(L)'
;MRSEWDNVITMILLGRRADARGFGLIEILLVLVIVAFAGFLFVRYLGSTARTVEKIQEERPLPNARLAADQATLASVQGTVRAYAAQHGQWPPDKAAVLALLQAPPRFQCAGNDFEYDAAGGTLRLLVTDSARC
;
A
#
# COMPACT_ATOMS: atom_id res chain seq x y z
N MET A 1 -29.87 -40.87 -23.03
CA MET A 1 -29.29 -39.54 -22.76
C MET A 1 -29.85 -38.47 -23.71
N ARG A 2 -31.17 -38.40 -23.92
CA ARG A 2 -31.82 -37.37 -24.76
C ARG A 2 -33.04 -36.72 -24.08
N SER A 3 -33.63 -37.39 -23.08
CA SER A 3 -34.75 -36.90 -22.27
C SER A 3 -34.39 -35.83 -21.24
N GLU A 4 -33.11 -35.68 -20.86
CA GLU A 4 -32.71 -34.70 -19.85
C GLU A 4 -32.61 -33.28 -20.43
N TRP A 5 -32.30 -33.17 -21.72
CA TRP A 5 -32.16 -31.89 -22.43
C TRP A 5 -33.52 -31.28 -22.84
N ASP A 6 -34.53 -32.12 -23.10
CA ASP A 6 -35.88 -31.65 -23.43
C ASP A 6 -36.53 -30.95 -22.22
N ASN A 7 -36.23 -31.40 -21.00
CA ASN A 7 -36.70 -30.77 -19.76
C ASN A 7 -36.08 -29.38 -19.56
N VAL A 8 -34.78 -29.23 -19.86
CA VAL A 8 -34.07 -27.96 -19.72
C VAL A 8 -34.61 -26.93 -20.72
N ILE A 9 -34.88 -27.33 -21.97
CA ILE A 9 -35.43 -26.44 -23.00
C ILE A 9 -36.88 -26.04 -22.69
N THR A 10 -37.70 -26.97 -22.19
CA THR A 10 -39.08 -26.66 -21.75
C THR A 10 -39.11 -25.71 -20.56
N MET A 11 -38.15 -25.85 -19.64
CA MET A 11 -38.02 -25.00 -18.45
C MET A 11 -37.50 -23.59 -18.80
N ILE A 12 -36.64 -23.45 -19.81
CA ILE A 12 -36.14 -22.16 -20.30
C ILE A 12 -37.21 -21.41 -21.13
N LEU A 13 -38.08 -22.12 -21.85
CA LEU A 13 -39.10 -21.50 -22.70
C LEU A 13 -40.39 -21.09 -21.96
N LEU A 14 -40.69 -21.69 -20.80
CA LEU A 14 -41.84 -21.28 -19.97
C LEU A 14 -41.58 -20.04 -19.10
N GLY A 15 -40.31 -19.68 -18.85
CA GLY A 15 -39.95 -18.57 -17.95
C GLY A 15 -40.08 -17.16 -18.55
N ARG A 16 -40.44 -17.03 -19.83
CA ARG A 16 -40.42 -15.75 -20.58
C ARG A 16 -41.78 -15.09 -20.80
N ARG A 17 -42.76 -15.31 -19.92
CA ARG A 17 -44.02 -14.54 -19.93
C ARG A 17 -44.48 -14.17 -18.52
N ALA A 18 -43.90 -13.12 -17.98
CA ALA A 18 -44.56 -12.28 -16.99
C ALA A 18 -43.99 -10.86 -17.09
N ASP A 19 -44.57 -10.10 -18.02
CA ASP A 19 -44.44 -8.64 -18.09
C ASP A 19 -44.95 -7.99 -16.79
N ALA A 20 -44.15 -7.04 -16.30
CA ALA A 20 -44.51 -5.85 -15.53
C ALA A 20 -45.71 -5.93 -14.56
N ARG A 21 -45.41 -6.10 -13.26
CA ARG A 21 -46.15 -5.46 -12.14
C ARG A 21 -45.48 -5.70 -10.78
N GLY A 22 -44.84 -4.65 -10.26
CA GLY A 22 -44.56 -4.44 -8.83
C GLY A 22 -43.35 -5.19 -8.26
N PHE A 23 -42.45 -4.44 -7.60
CA PHE A 23 -41.40 -4.95 -6.73
C PHE A 23 -42.03 -5.92 -5.70
N GLY A 24 -41.95 -7.23 -5.97
CA GLY A 24 -42.56 -8.25 -5.12
C GLY A 24 -41.71 -8.51 -3.89
N LEU A 25 -42.32 -8.88 -2.76
CA LEU A 25 -41.59 -9.28 -1.55
C LEU A 25 -40.54 -10.37 -1.83
N ILE A 26 -40.81 -11.24 -2.80
CA ILE A 26 -39.91 -12.30 -3.25
C ILE A 26 -38.65 -11.72 -3.90
N GLU A 27 -38.77 -10.67 -4.72
CA GLU A 27 -37.63 -10.02 -5.37
C GLU A 27 -36.76 -9.29 -4.35
N ILE A 28 -37.38 -8.60 -3.38
CA ILE A 28 -36.67 -7.96 -2.27
C ILE A 28 -35.91 -9.01 -1.45
N LEU A 29 -36.55 -10.13 -1.12
CA LEU A 29 -35.90 -11.25 -0.43
C LEU A 29 -34.70 -11.79 -1.22
N LEU A 30 -34.84 -11.93 -2.53
CA LEU A 30 -33.76 -12.44 -3.39
C LEU A 30 -32.58 -11.46 -3.46
N VAL A 31 -32.85 -10.15 -3.60
CA VAL A 31 -31.83 -9.10 -3.56
C VAL A 31 -31.12 -9.09 -2.20
N LEU A 32 -31.86 -9.19 -1.09
CA LEU A 32 -31.26 -9.23 0.25
C LEU A 32 -30.34 -10.44 0.44
N VAL A 33 -30.72 -11.61 -0.07
CA VAL A 33 -29.87 -12.81 -0.02
C VAL A 33 -28.57 -12.59 -0.80
N ILE A 34 -28.65 -12.03 -2.02
CA ILE A 34 -27.45 -11.75 -2.82
C ILE A 34 -26.55 -10.71 -2.13
N VAL A 35 -27.13 -9.63 -1.62
CA VAL A 35 -26.38 -8.57 -0.91
C VAL A 35 -25.74 -9.13 0.37
N ALA A 36 -26.44 -9.97 1.12
CA ALA A 36 -25.88 -10.62 2.31
C ALA A 36 -24.72 -11.56 1.96
N PHE A 37 -24.85 -12.34 0.87
CA PHE A 37 -23.79 -13.23 0.42
C PHE A 37 -22.57 -12.46 -0.08
N ALA A 38 -22.79 -11.43 -0.90
CA ALA A 38 -21.74 -10.56 -1.41
C ALA A 38 -21.03 -9.83 -0.26
N GLY A 39 -21.79 -9.27 0.69
CA GLY A 39 -21.25 -8.62 1.88
C GLY A 39 -20.47 -9.58 2.77
N PHE A 40 -20.96 -10.80 2.98
CA PHE A 40 -20.26 -11.83 3.76
C PHE A 40 -18.93 -12.23 3.12
N LEU A 41 -18.90 -12.46 1.80
CA LEU A 41 -17.68 -12.77 1.07
C LEU A 41 -16.71 -11.59 1.07
N PHE A 42 -17.22 -10.36 0.95
CA PHE A 42 -16.43 -9.14 0.99
C PHE A 42 -15.77 -8.94 2.36
N VAL A 43 -16.51 -9.15 3.46
CA VAL A 43 -15.97 -9.09 4.82
C VAL A 43 -14.97 -10.22 5.09
N ARG A 44 -15.15 -11.41 4.53
CA ARG A 44 -14.17 -12.50 4.64
C ARG A 44 -12.87 -12.20 3.88
N TYR A 45 -12.98 -11.65 2.67
CA TYR A 45 -11.85 -11.26 1.84
C TYR A 45 -11.08 -10.06 2.42
N LEU A 46 -11.80 -9.05 2.91
CA LEU A 46 -11.17 -7.90 3.58
C LEU A 46 -10.72 -8.24 4.99
N GLY A 47 -11.40 -9.15 5.70
CA GLY A 47 -11.04 -9.60 7.05
C GLY A 47 -9.70 -10.34 7.09
N SER A 48 -9.33 -11.09 6.03
CA SER A 48 -7.98 -11.66 5.93
C SER A 48 -6.89 -10.60 5.75
N THR A 49 -7.25 -9.47 5.13
CA THR A 49 -6.33 -8.32 4.97
C THR A 49 -6.30 -7.45 6.22
N ALA A 50 -7.45 -7.23 6.89
CA ALA A 50 -7.59 -6.42 8.09
C ALA A 50 -6.83 -7.02 9.28
N ARG A 51 -6.91 -8.34 9.50
CA ARG A 51 -6.11 -9.02 10.53
C ARG A 51 -4.61 -8.95 10.27
N THR A 52 -4.21 -8.78 9.01
CA THR A 52 -2.81 -8.60 8.63
C THR A 52 -2.34 -7.17 8.93
N VAL A 53 -3.20 -6.16 8.78
CA VAL A 53 -2.86 -4.76 9.10
C VAL A 53 -2.91 -4.48 10.62
N GLU A 54 -3.88 -5.06 11.33
CA GLU A 54 -3.99 -4.92 12.80
C GLU A 54 -2.77 -5.52 13.50
N LYS A 55 -2.38 -6.75 13.15
CA LYS A 55 -1.14 -7.35 13.69
C LYS A 55 0.12 -6.61 13.27
N ILE A 56 0.14 -6.00 12.07
CA ILE A 56 1.27 -5.17 11.61
C ILE A 56 1.37 -3.86 12.40
N GLN A 57 0.26 -3.29 12.88
CA GLN A 57 0.29 -2.12 13.75
C GLN A 57 0.64 -2.46 15.20
N GLU A 58 0.20 -3.63 15.68
CA GLU A 58 0.34 -4.02 17.10
C GLU A 58 1.72 -4.64 17.41
N GLU A 59 2.34 -5.34 16.46
CA GLU A 59 3.62 -6.06 16.67
C GLU A 59 4.84 -5.45 15.95
N ARG A 60 4.72 -4.39 15.14
CA ARG A 60 5.93 -3.77 14.58
C ARG A 60 6.68 -3.05 15.71
N PRO A 61 7.92 -3.44 16.05
CA PRO A 61 8.75 -2.61 16.90
C PRO A 61 8.90 -1.26 16.22
N LEU A 62 8.16 -0.26 16.71
CA LEU A 62 8.18 1.14 16.29
C LEU A 62 9.60 1.63 15.98
N PRO A 63 10.65 1.22 16.73
CA PRO A 63 12.01 1.65 16.43
C PRO A 63 12.59 1.11 15.12
N ASN A 64 12.31 -0.15 14.75
CA ASN A 64 12.77 -0.71 13.47
C ASN A 64 12.04 -0.06 12.28
N ALA A 65 10.75 0.24 12.45
CA ALA A 65 9.98 0.91 11.41
C ALA A 65 10.46 2.35 11.17
N ARG A 66 10.77 3.07 12.25
CA ARG A 66 11.38 4.41 12.18
C ARG A 66 12.76 4.39 11.55
N LEU A 67 13.64 3.48 11.97
CA LEU A 67 14.97 3.34 11.38
C LEU A 67 14.90 2.99 9.89
N ALA A 68 13.98 2.10 9.48
CA ALA A 68 13.77 1.77 8.08
C ALA A 68 13.28 2.99 7.27
N ALA A 69 12.41 3.83 7.84
CA ALA A 69 11.97 5.08 7.21
C ALA A 69 13.14 6.07 7.06
N ASP A 70 14.05 6.13 8.03
CA ASP A 70 15.24 6.98 7.96
C ASP A 70 16.22 6.51 6.90
N GLN A 71 16.41 5.19 6.77
CA GLN A 71 17.21 4.58 5.70
C GLN A 71 16.63 4.88 4.32
N ALA A 72 15.30 4.81 4.18
CA ALA A 72 14.63 5.18 2.93
C ALA A 72 14.80 6.67 2.60
N THR A 73 14.73 7.54 3.62
CA THR A 73 14.99 8.98 3.46
C THR A 73 16.43 9.24 3.02
N LEU A 74 17.41 8.58 3.64
CA LEU A 74 18.82 8.67 3.25
C LEU A 74 19.04 8.21 1.81
N ALA A 75 18.42 7.11 1.40
CA ALA A 75 18.50 6.60 0.03
C ALA A 75 17.94 7.59 -0.99
N SER A 76 16.87 8.32 -0.65
CA SER A 76 16.34 9.40 -1.48
C SER A 76 17.35 10.53 -1.65
N VAL A 77 17.99 10.99 -0.56
CA VAL A 77 19.02 12.04 -0.63
C VAL A 77 20.23 11.55 -1.45
N GLN A 78 20.65 10.29 -1.28
CA GLN A 78 21.71 9.69 -2.10
C GLN A 78 21.37 9.72 -3.60
N GLY A 79 20.10 9.50 -3.97
CA GLY A 79 19.62 9.64 -5.34
C GLY A 79 19.85 11.05 -5.88
N THR A 80 19.51 12.09 -5.10
CA THR A 80 19.73 13.49 -5.49
C THR A 80 21.21 13.83 -5.65
N VAL A 81 22.06 13.38 -4.72
CA VAL A 81 23.51 13.61 -4.78
C VAL A 81 24.14 12.94 -6.01
N ARG A 82 23.73 11.70 -6.32
CA ARG A 82 24.18 11.01 -7.54
C ARG A 82 23.70 11.69 -8.80
N ALA A 83 22.46 12.18 -8.82
CA ALA A 83 21.93 12.93 -9.95
C ALA A 83 22.72 14.23 -10.18
N TYR A 84 23.05 14.95 -9.11
CA TYR A 84 23.92 16.13 -9.19
C TYR A 84 25.29 15.80 -9.78
N ALA A 85 25.93 14.74 -9.28
CA ALA A 85 27.24 14.33 -9.77
C ALA A 85 27.21 13.90 -11.24
N ALA A 86 26.15 13.23 -11.69
CA ALA A 86 25.95 12.89 -13.09
C ALA A 86 25.77 14.12 -13.99
N GLN A 87 25.18 15.21 -13.47
CA GLN A 87 24.94 16.45 -14.23
C GLN A 87 26.16 17.37 -14.25
N HIS A 88 26.88 17.48 -13.13
CA HIS A 88 27.97 18.45 -12.96
C HIS A 88 29.36 17.83 -13.09
N GLY A 89 29.49 16.50 -13.13
CA GLY A 89 30.77 15.80 -13.17
C GLY A 89 31.55 15.84 -11.86
N GLN A 90 30.97 16.39 -10.79
CA GLN A 90 31.59 16.53 -9.48
C GLN A 90 30.57 16.30 -8.36
N TRP A 91 31.04 15.84 -7.21
CA TRP A 91 30.21 15.72 -6.01
C TRP A 91 29.91 17.11 -5.41
N PRO A 92 28.78 17.27 -4.69
CA PRO A 92 28.54 18.46 -3.88
C PRO A 92 29.72 18.74 -2.94
N PRO A 93 30.13 20.01 -2.74
CA PRO A 93 31.33 20.34 -1.98
C PRO A 93 31.19 20.11 -0.46
N ASP A 94 29.98 20.20 0.07
CA ASP A 94 29.70 20.03 1.48
C ASP A 94 28.24 19.61 1.74
N LYS A 95 27.91 19.34 3.01
CA LYS A 95 26.56 18.96 3.44
C LYS A 95 25.54 20.09 3.17
N ALA A 96 25.94 21.35 3.26
CA ALA A 96 25.03 22.48 3.02
C ALA A 96 24.61 22.55 1.55
N ALA A 97 25.54 22.27 0.63
CA ALA A 97 25.24 22.14 -0.79
C ALA A 97 24.28 20.98 -1.05
N VAL A 98 24.45 19.83 -0.38
CA VAL A 98 23.48 18.72 -0.47
C VAL A 98 22.09 19.16 0.00
N LEU A 99 22.00 19.85 1.13
CA LEU A 99 20.72 20.35 1.66
C LEU A 99 20.08 21.38 0.72
N ALA A 100 20.87 22.21 0.04
CA ALA A 100 20.38 23.17 -0.95
C ALA A 100 19.81 22.52 -2.22
N LEU A 101 20.16 21.26 -2.51
CA LEU A 101 19.58 20.50 -3.62
C LEU A 101 18.18 19.95 -3.30
N LEU A 102 17.80 19.91 -2.02
CA LEU A 102 16.53 19.36 -1.59
C LEU A 102 15.46 20.45 -1.54
N GLN A 103 14.22 20.12 -1.93
CA GLN A 103 13.08 21.05 -1.84
C GLN A 103 12.74 21.43 -0.39
N ALA A 104 13.04 20.53 0.55
CA ALA A 104 12.88 20.74 1.97
C ALA A 104 13.94 19.93 2.74
N PRO A 105 14.30 20.33 3.96
CA PRO A 105 15.18 19.55 4.82
C PRO A 105 14.61 18.13 5.06
N PRO A 106 15.42 17.07 5.00
CA PRO A 106 14.97 15.72 5.25
C PRO A 106 14.53 15.58 6.71
N ARG A 107 13.40 14.91 6.93
CA ARG A 107 12.84 14.67 8.26
C ARG A 107 12.98 13.21 8.64
N PHE A 108 13.88 12.97 9.58
CA PHE A 108 14.08 11.65 10.16
C PHE A 108 13.07 11.38 11.29
N GLN A 109 12.69 10.13 11.44
CA GLN A 109 11.73 9.61 12.41
C GLN A 109 12.41 9.22 13.72
N CYS A 110 13.69 8.81 13.68
CA CYS A 110 14.47 8.61 14.91
C CYS A 110 14.80 9.97 15.56
N ALA A 111 14.62 10.07 16.87
CA ALA A 111 14.87 11.32 17.60
C ALA A 111 16.35 11.72 17.52
N GLY A 112 16.62 12.98 17.12
CA GLY A 112 17.97 13.51 16.99
C GLY A 112 18.79 12.92 15.83
N ASN A 113 18.15 12.16 14.93
CA ASN A 113 18.83 11.59 13.78
C ASN A 113 19.04 12.64 12.69
N ASP A 114 20.17 12.52 12.01
CA ASP A 114 20.62 13.35 10.89
C ASP A 114 21.58 12.50 10.04
N PHE A 115 22.14 13.07 8.99
CA PHE A 115 23.12 12.42 8.14
C PHE A 115 24.47 13.15 8.10
N GLU A 116 25.53 12.37 7.96
CA GLU A 116 26.86 12.83 7.58
C GLU A 116 27.02 12.74 6.07
N TYR A 117 27.84 13.63 5.53
CA TYR A 117 28.18 13.66 4.12
C TYR A 117 29.70 13.72 3.95
N ASP A 118 30.24 12.82 3.15
CA ASP A 118 31.63 12.84 2.70
C ASP A 118 31.71 13.36 1.25
N ALA A 119 32.33 14.52 1.08
CA ALA A 119 32.48 15.18 -0.21
C ALA A 119 33.48 14.46 -1.14
N ALA A 120 34.44 13.69 -0.61
CA ALA A 120 35.42 13.00 -1.43
C ALA A 120 34.80 11.83 -2.22
N GLY A 121 33.95 11.05 -1.55
CA GLY A 121 33.27 9.90 -2.13
C GLY A 121 31.80 10.13 -2.51
N GLY A 122 31.22 11.27 -2.16
CA GLY A 122 29.78 11.52 -2.31
C GLY A 122 28.91 10.60 -1.44
N THR A 123 29.46 10.08 -0.34
CA THR A 123 28.78 9.09 0.51
C THR A 123 27.95 9.76 1.60
N LEU A 124 26.81 9.14 1.94
CA LEU A 124 25.91 9.60 2.99
C LEU A 124 25.70 8.51 4.01
N ARG A 125 25.71 8.87 5.29
CA ARG A 125 25.53 7.95 6.42
C ARG A 125 24.59 8.55 7.46
N LEU A 126 23.69 7.76 8.04
CA LEU A 126 22.88 8.19 9.20
C LEU A 126 23.74 8.24 10.47
N LEU A 127 23.44 9.20 11.35
CA LEU A 127 24.03 9.27 12.69
C LEU A 127 23.50 8.15 13.59
N VAL A 128 22.20 7.87 13.54
CA VAL A 128 21.55 6.77 14.27
C VAL A 128 21.31 5.61 13.30
N THR A 129 22.01 4.50 13.54
CA THR A 129 21.93 3.27 12.74
C THR A 129 21.40 2.06 13.51
N ASP A 130 21.10 2.26 14.79
CA ASP A 130 20.65 1.22 15.70
C ASP A 130 19.21 1.50 16.09
N SER A 131 18.34 0.52 15.88
CA SER A 131 16.93 0.66 16.18
C SER A 131 16.67 0.69 17.67
N ALA A 132 17.54 0.16 18.54
CA ALA A 132 17.35 0.31 19.99
C ALA A 132 17.53 1.76 20.48
N ARG A 133 18.17 2.61 19.67
CA ARG A 133 18.41 4.05 19.95
C ARG A 133 17.42 4.95 19.21
N CYS A 134 16.39 4.36 18.62
CA CYS A 134 15.27 4.96 17.90
C CYS A 134 13.95 4.63 18.64
#